data_AF-A0A349EEL5-F1
#
_entry.id   AF-A0A349EEL5-F1
#
_cell.length_a   1.000
_cell.length_b   1.000
_cell.length_c   1.000
_cell.angle_alpha   90.00
_cell.angle_beta   90.00
_cell.angle_gamma   90.00
#
_symmetry.space_group_name_H-M   'P 1'
#
loop_
_entity.id
_entity.type
_entity.pdbx_description
1 polymer ?
#
loop_
_entity_poly.entity_id
_entity_poly.type
_entity_poly.pdbx_seq_one_letter_code
_entity_poly.pdbx_strand_id
1 'polypeptide(L)'
;MEESYPAFKYSGHGFSAECIVDVNSGKYIVKGGSLARKLEATAIPKSVKRLREQLIENGVLVDYSHLSFRFSQDYSFSSPSSAAQVVAGFSVGGRTAWKNGTTTYAEWQENQISGESTALDDLHNKLLDDDSLELDLSIIQKKNEVILQVGCEGGSLTIFGELNSEGNWRFLSERDETTICEMLS
;
A
#
# COMPACT_ATOMS: atom_id res chain seq x y z
N MET A 1 18.00 -8.01 8.83
CA MET A 1 16.83 -8.44 8.04
C MET A 1 16.62 -7.35 7.01
N GLU A 2 16.96 -7.60 5.75
CA GLU A 2 16.63 -6.68 4.67
C GLU A 2 15.14 -6.82 4.40
N GLU A 3 14.35 -5.85 4.85
CA GLU A 3 12.97 -5.71 4.39
C GLU A 3 13.02 -5.44 2.89
N SER A 4 12.66 -6.46 2.10
CA SER A 4 12.69 -6.40 0.64
C SER A 4 11.49 -5.59 0.15
N TYR A 5 11.59 -4.28 0.19
CA TYR A 5 10.58 -3.40 -0.39
C TYR A 5 10.63 -3.44 -1.92
N PRO A 6 9.49 -3.58 -2.60
CA PRO A 6 9.45 -3.60 -4.06
C PRO A 6 9.86 -2.23 -4.62
N ALA A 7 10.87 -2.25 -5.50
CA ALA A 7 11.36 -1.08 -6.21
C ALA A 7 10.71 -0.97 -7.60
N PHE A 8 10.30 0.24 -7.95
CA PHE A 8 9.71 0.58 -9.23
C PHE A 8 10.49 1.71 -9.89
N LYS A 9 10.63 1.65 -11.20
CA LYS A 9 11.32 2.63 -12.01
C LYS A 9 10.34 3.37 -12.90
N TYR A 10 10.63 4.64 -13.13
CA TYR A 10 9.90 5.46 -14.06
C TYR A 10 10.84 6.47 -14.71
N SER A 11 10.94 6.42 -16.04
CA SER A 11 11.88 7.24 -16.81
C SER A 11 11.24 7.77 -18.07
N GLY A 12 11.74 8.91 -18.54
CA GLY A 12 11.31 9.54 -19.78
C GLY A 12 12.26 10.68 -20.16
N HIS A 13 11.84 11.50 -21.11
CA HIS A 13 12.69 12.59 -21.57
C HIS A 13 12.87 13.67 -20.49
N GLY A 14 14.08 13.74 -19.92
CA GLY A 14 14.45 14.70 -18.88
C GLY A 14 14.13 14.28 -17.45
N PHE A 15 13.81 13.01 -17.20
CA PHE A 15 13.61 12.47 -15.84
C PHE A 15 13.87 10.96 -15.78
N SER A 16 14.27 10.48 -14.62
CA SER A 16 14.51 9.06 -14.34
C SER A 16 14.52 8.86 -12.84
N ALA A 17 13.51 8.19 -12.30
CA ALA A 17 13.34 8.01 -10.87
C ALA A 17 13.16 6.55 -10.50
N GLU A 18 13.59 6.24 -9.29
CA GLU A 18 13.35 4.98 -8.62
C GLU A 18 12.52 5.24 -7.37
N CYS A 19 11.45 4.47 -7.21
CA CYS A 19 10.50 4.56 -6.11
C CYS A 19 10.42 3.23 -5.40
N ILE A 20 10.57 3.24 -4.09
CA ILE A 20 10.35 2.10 -3.21
C ILE A 20 8.96 2.23 -2.59
N VAL A 21 8.21 1.15 -2.53
CA VAL A 21 6.90 1.13 -1.87
C VAL A 21 7.04 0.46 -0.51
N ASP A 22 6.76 1.21 0.54
CA ASP A 22 6.63 0.67 1.88
C ASP A 22 5.20 0.18 2.08
N VAL A 23 5.01 -1.13 1.98
CA VAL A 23 3.71 -1.81 2.08
C VAL A 23 3.10 -1.66 3.48
N ASN A 24 3.93 -1.54 4.52
CA ASN A 24 3.47 -1.44 5.90
C ASN A 24 2.93 -0.05 6.22
N SER A 25 3.59 1.00 5.72
CA SER A 25 3.20 2.40 5.97
C SER A 25 2.35 3.02 4.85
N GLY A 26 2.23 2.36 3.70
CA GLY A 26 1.56 2.88 2.52
C GLY A 26 2.26 4.10 1.92
N LYS A 27 3.58 4.20 2.08
CA LYS A 27 4.38 5.34 1.61
C LYS A 27 5.16 4.98 0.34
N TYR A 28 5.38 6.00 -0.48
CA TYR A 28 6.08 5.90 -1.76
C TYR A 28 7.36 6.72 -1.69
N ILE A 29 8.49 6.05 -1.55
CA ILE A 29 9.78 6.70 -1.29
C ILE A 29 10.53 6.81 -2.60
N VAL A 30 10.64 8.03 -3.15
CA VAL A 30 11.52 8.28 -4.30
C VAL A 30 12.94 8.44 -3.79
N LYS A 31 13.86 7.66 -4.37
CA LYS A 31 15.26 7.61 -3.92
C LYS A 31 16.02 8.88 -4.25
N GLY A 32 16.86 9.31 -3.32
CA GLY A 32 17.91 10.30 -3.55
C GLY A 32 18.79 9.86 -4.72
N GLY A 33 19.11 10.79 -5.60
CA GLY A 33 19.74 10.50 -6.89
C GLY A 33 18.78 10.43 -8.06
N SER A 34 17.48 10.23 -7.82
CA SER A 34 16.46 10.28 -8.88
C SER A 34 16.43 11.64 -9.57
N LEU A 35 16.07 11.65 -10.84
CA LEU A 35 15.95 12.85 -11.67
C LEU A 35 14.49 13.18 -11.92
N ALA A 36 14.12 14.44 -11.68
CA ALA A 36 12.81 15.00 -12.01
C ALA A 36 12.94 15.98 -13.16
N ARG A 37 11.90 16.10 -13.98
CA ARG A 37 11.88 17.03 -15.12
C ARG A 37 11.80 18.47 -14.63
N LYS A 38 12.59 19.36 -15.23
CA LYS A 38 12.48 20.81 -15.00
C LYS A 38 11.25 21.42 -15.66
N LEU A 39 11.02 21.05 -16.91
CA LEU A 39 9.89 21.56 -17.68
C LEU A 39 8.58 21.03 -17.10
N GLU A 40 7.66 21.97 -16.82
CA GLU A 40 6.30 21.67 -16.38
C GLU A 40 5.32 21.87 -17.52
N ALA A 41 4.35 20.96 -17.66
CA ALA A 41 3.23 21.16 -18.56
C ALA A 41 2.21 22.13 -17.95
N THR A 42 1.59 22.96 -18.77
CA THR A 42 0.57 23.94 -18.34
C THR A 42 -0.61 23.29 -17.62
N ALA A 43 -0.92 22.03 -17.93
CA ALA A 43 -2.03 21.26 -17.36
C ALA A 43 -1.66 20.48 -16.08
N ILE A 44 -0.50 20.73 -15.45
CA ILE A 44 -0.14 20.07 -14.20
C ILE A 44 -1.10 20.49 -13.06
N PRO A 45 -1.50 19.57 -12.17
CA PRO A 45 -2.32 19.93 -11.02
C PRO A 45 -1.65 20.98 -10.12
N LYS A 46 -2.41 21.97 -9.66
CA LYS A 46 -1.90 23.05 -8.79
C LYS A 46 -1.25 22.54 -7.50
N SER A 47 -1.77 21.44 -6.94
CA SER A 47 -1.20 20.79 -5.75
C SER A 47 0.21 20.26 -6.01
N VAL A 48 0.44 19.64 -7.17
CA VAL A 48 1.75 19.12 -7.55
C VAL A 48 2.73 20.24 -7.85
N LYS A 49 2.27 21.32 -8.51
CA LYS A 49 3.09 22.51 -8.73
C LYS A 49 3.59 23.09 -7.41
N ARG A 50 2.69 23.32 -6.46
CA ARG A 50 3.05 23.80 -5.10
C ARG A 50 4.02 22.85 -4.40
N LEU A 51 3.77 21.54 -4.50
CA LEU A 51 4.66 20.55 -3.91
C LEU A 51 6.06 20.61 -4.54
N ARG A 52 6.18 20.78 -5.86
CA ARG A 52 7.48 20.94 -6.54
C ARG A 52 8.21 22.20 -6.07
N GLU A 53 7.52 23.32 -5.98
CA GLU A 53 8.07 24.58 -5.46
C GLU A 53 8.60 24.39 -4.03
N GLN A 54 7.82 23.75 -3.15
CA GLN A 54 8.24 23.43 -1.78
C GLN A 54 9.46 22.49 -1.74
N LEU A 55 9.52 21.49 -2.60
CA LEU A 55 10.66 20.57 -2.67
C LEU A 55 11.94 21.28 -3.13
N ILE A 56 11.82 22.26 -4.03
CA ILE A 56 12.95 23.08 -4.47
C ILE A 56 13.40 24.01 -3.34
N GLU A 57 12.47 24.69 -2.68
CA GLU A 57 12.75 25.59 -1.56
C GLU A 57 13.42 24.85 -0.38
N ASN A 58 12.95 23.64 -0.08
CA ASN A 58 13.52 22.78 0.95
C ASN A 58 14.84 22.10 0.55
N GLY A 59 15.34 22.33 -0.67
CA GLY A 59 16.58 21.71 -1.17
C GLY A 59 16.48 20.21 -1.43
N VAL A 60 15.28 19.63 -1.47
CA VAL A 60 15.05 18.23 -1.84
C VAL A 60 15.21 18.06 -3.34
N LEU A 61 14.69 18.99 -4.14
CA LEU A 61 14.95 19.08 -5.57
C LEU A 61 16.00 20.15 -5.83
N VAL A 62 17.18 19.72 -6.27
CA VAL A 62 18.28 20.62 -6.61
C VAL A 62 18.49 20.65 -8.12
N ASP A 63 19.01 21.79 -8.60
CA ASP A 63 19.39 21.89 -10.00
C ASP A 63 20.49 20.86 -10.34
N TYR A 64 20.35 20.19 -11.48
CA TYR A 64 21.27 19.16 -11.95
C TYR A 64 21.67 19.33 -13.42
N SER A 65 20.71 19.62 -14.30
CA SER A 65 20.99 19.86 -15.72
C SER A 65 19.98 20.84 -16.34
N HIS A 66 20.16 21.19 -17.62
CA HIS A 66 19.20 22.03 -18.35
C HIS A 66 17.79 21.42 -18.41
N LEU A 67 17.65 20.10 -18.32
CA LEU A 67 16.38 19.40 -18.48
C LEU A 67 15.84 18.82 -17.16
N SER A 68 16.69 18.69 -16.13
CA SER A 68 16.36 17.90 -14.94
C SER A 68 16.81 18.56 -13.63
N PHE A 69 15.98 18.40 -12.61
CA PHE A 69 16.35 18.47 -11.21
C PHE A 69 16.81 17.10 -10.73
N ARG A 70 17.54 17.06 -9.62
CA ARG A 70 17.93 15.84 -8.92
C ARG A 70 17.37 15.86 -7.50
N PHE A 71 16.83 14.73 -7.06
CA PHE A 71 16.51 14.50 -5.66
C PHE A 71 17.82 14.41 -4.86
N SER A 72 18.06 15.33 -3.94
CA SER A 72 19.24 15.35 -3.08
C SER A 72 19.18 14.26 -2.00
N GLN A 73 17.97 13.87 -1.60
CA GLN A 73 17.69 12.87 -0.56
C GLN A 73 16.45 12.04 -0.91
N ASP A 74 16.24 10.96 -0.17
CA ASP A 74 15.00 10.17 -0.25
C ASP A 74 13.81 11.04 0.17
N TYR A 75 12.70 10.94 -0.56
CA TYR A 75 11.48 11.68 -0.25
C TYR A 75 10.24 10.80 -0.30
N SER A 76 9.47 10.82 0.80
CA SER A 76 8.26 10.03 0.98
C SER A 76 7.02 10.78 0.50
N PHE A 77 6.37 10.25 -0.53
CA PHE A 77 5.09 10.72 -1.03
C PHE A 77 3.93 9.95 -0.40
N SER A 78 2.78 10.62 -0.32
CA SER A 78 1.52 10.05 0.15
C SER A 78 0.79 9.20 -0.89
N SER A 79 1.19 9.26 -2.17
CA SER A 79 0.58 8.47 -3.24
C SER A 79 1.56 8.25 -4.40
N PRO A 80 1.39 7.19 -5.21
CA PRO A 80 2.28 6.94 -6.34
C PRO A 80 2.04 7.94 -7.47
N SER A 81 0.82 8.48 -7.57
CA SER A 81 0.47 9.51 -8.56
C SER A 81 1.14 10.85 -8.26
N SER A 82 1.19 11.29 -7.00
CA SER A 82 1.92 12.52 -6.66
C SER A 82 3.41 12.38 -6.94
N ALA A 83 4.01 11.23 -6.58
CA ALA A 83 5.40 10.93 -6.91
C ALA A 83 5.66 10.99 -8.43
N ALA A 84 4.83 10.32 -9.24
CA ALA A 84 5.01 10.29 -10.70
C ALA A 84 4.84 11.68 -11.33
N GLN A 85 3.85 12.45 -10.92
CA GLN A 85 3.59 13.79 -11.46
C GLN A 85 4.70 14.78 -11.08
N VAL A 86 5.25 14.68 -9.86
CA VAL A 86 6.42 15.47 -9.46
C VAL A 86 7.64 15.11 -10.30
N VAL A 87 7.89 13.83 -10.54
CA VAL A 87 9.03 13.38 -11.37
C VAL A 87 8.86 13.80 -12.82
N ALA A 88 7.67 13.64 -13.41
CA ALA A 88 7.44 13.86 -14.83
C ALA A 88 7.26 15.34 -15.21
N GLY A 89 6.75 16.15 -14.28
CA GLY A 89 6.37 17.56 -14.54
C GLY A 89 5.05 17.71 -15.32
N PHE A 90 4.24 16.66 -15.43
CA PHE A 90 2.92 16.70 -16.08
C PHE A 90 1.95 15.72 -15.40
N SER A 91 0.66 15.85 -15.74
CA SER A 91 -0.38 14.95 -15.20
C SER A 91 -0.20 13.54 -15.77
N VAL A 92 0.04 12.57 -14.89
CA VAL A 92 0.21 11.15 -15.22
C VAL A 92 -0.39 10.28 -14.11
N GLY A 93 -0.92 9.12 -14.48
CA GLY A 93 -1.40 8.11 -13.52
C GLY A 93 -0.22 7.36 -12.91
N GLY A 94 -0.02 7.46 -11.59
CA GLY A 94 1.09 6.77 -10.94
C GLY A 94 1.02 5.25 -11.07
N ARG A 95 -0.19 4.68 -11.05
CA ARG A 95 -0.39 3.22 -11.10
C ARG A 95 0.13 2.57 -12.39
N THR A 96 0.17 3.30 -13.50
CA THR A 96 0.65 2.80 -14.80
C THR A 96 2.04 3.31 -15.17
N ALA A 97 2.48 4.42 -14.57
CA ALA A 97 3.79 5.01 -14.81
C ALA A 97 4.93 4.21 -14.16
N TRP A 98 4.74 3.80 -12.91
CA TRP A 98 5.73 3.05 -12.14
C TRP A 98 5.75 1.58 -12.56
N LYS A 99 6.94 1.07 -12.88
CA LYS A 99 7.12 -0.32 -13.36
C LYS A 99 8.25 -1.04 -12.63
N ASN A 100 8.04 -2.30 -12.31
CA ASN A 100 9.08 -3.23 -11.89
C ASN A 100 9.29 -4.24 -13.02
N GLY A 101 10.36 -4.08 -13.79
CA GLY A 101 10.57 -4.82 -15.02
C GLY A 101 9.47 -4.54 -16.04
N THR A 102 8.65 -5.55 -16.34
CA THR A 102 7.50 -5.46 -17.25
C THR A 102 6.19 -5.14 -16.55
N THR A 103 6.12 -5.32 -15.23
CA THR A 103 4.88 -5.21 -14.44
C THR A 103 4.68 -3.79 -13.95
N THR A 104 3.50 -3.24 -14.18
CA THR A 104 3.08 -1.94 -13.65
C THR A 104 2.74 -2.03 -12.17
N TYR A 105 2.78 -0.90 -11.46
CA TYR A 105 2.34 -0.85 -10.06
C TYR A 105 0.88 -1.32 -9.89
N ALA A 106 -0.01 -1.02 -10.85
CA ALA A 106 -1.38 -1.53 -10.86
C ALA A 106 -1.45 -3.06 -10.83
N GLU A 107 -0.78 -3.71 -11.79
CA GLU A 107 -0.75 -5.16 -11.93
C GLU A 107 -0.07 -5.81 -10.72
N TRP A 108 1.02 -5.21 -10.23
CA TRP A 108 1.70 -5.70 -9.03
C TRP A 108 0.76 -5.68 -7.82
N GLN A 109 0.05 -4.57 -7.60
CA GLN A 109 -0.89 -4.43 -6.48
C GLN A 109 -2.06 -5.42 -6.59
N GLU A 110 -2.59 -5.64 -7.79
CA GLU A 110 -3.66 -6.62 -8.02
C GLU A 110 -3.18 -8.05 -7.73
N ASN A 111 -1.96 -8.41 -8.12
CA ASN A 111 -1.38 -9.72 -7.79
C ASN A 111 -1.18 -9.93 -6.28
N GLN A 112 -0.92 -8.86 -5.51
CA GLN A 112 -0.89 -8.97 -4.04
C GLN A 112 -2.27 -9.28 -3.46
N ILE A 113 -3.32 -8.63 -3.99
CA ILE A 113 -4.71 -8.80 -3.52
C ILE A 113 -5.27 -10.17 -3.92
N SER A 114 -5.00 -10.64 -5.15
CA SER A 114 -5.45 -11.97 -5.59
C SER A 114 -4.79 -13.10 -4.80
N GLY A 115 -3.55 -12.92 -4.34
CA GLY A 115 -2.89 -13.86 -3.44
C GLY A 115 -3.61 -13.99 -2.09
N GLU A 116 -4.14 -12.89 -1.54
CA GLU A 116 -4.91 -12.89 -0.28
C GLU A 116 -6.35 -13.42 -0.46
N SER A 117 -7.02 -13.09 -1.58
CA SER A 117 -8.40 -13.54 -1.86
C SER A 117 -8.49 -15.06 -1.95
N THR A 118 -7.51 -15.72 -2.56
CA THR A 118 -7.53 -17.18 -2.75
C THR A 118 -7.40 -17.92 -1.41
N ALA A 119 -6.59 -17.38 -0.48
CA ALA A 119 -6.44 -17.95 0.86
C ALA A 119 -7.70 -17.76 1.73
N LEU A 120 -8.43 -16.66 1.55
CA LEU A 120 -9.70 -16.40 2.23
C LEU A 120 -10.83 -17.29 1.69
N ASP A 121 -10.89 -17.48 0.37
CA ASP A 121 -11.85 -18.39 -0.28
C ASP A 121 -11.58 -19.86 0.10
N ASP A 122 -10.31 -20.27 0.20
CA ASP A 122 -9.94 -21.62 0.65
C ASP A 122 -10.27 -21.86 2.14
N LEU A 123 -10.17 -20.82 2.99
CA LEU A 123 -10.57 -20.92 4.40
C LEU A 123 -12.09 -20.94 4.56
N HIS A 124 -12.82 -20.13 3.79
CA HIS A 124 -14.28 -20.13 3.74
C HIS A 124 -14.81 -21.50 3.28
N ASN A 125 -14.22 -22.09 2.24
CA ASN A 125 -14.60 -23.41 1.75
C ASN A 125 -14.25 -24.54 2.72
N LYS A 126 -13.15 -24.44 3.48
CA LYS A 126 -12.79 -25.45 4.51
C LYS A 126 -13.67 -25.42 5.76
N LEU A 127 -14.31 -24.28 6.06
CA LEU A 127 -15.18 -24.14 7.24
C LEU A 127 -16.64 -24.57 6.98
N LEU A 128 -17.01 -24.82 5.71
CA LEU A 128 -18.37 -25.21 5.31
C LEU A 128 -18.59 -26.74 5.20
N ASP A 129 -17.59 -27.58 5.48
CA ASP A 129 -17.75 -29.06 5.47
C ASP A 129 -18.34 -29.63 6.79
N ASP A 130 -18.62 -28.79 7.79
CA ASP A 130 -19.32 -29.19 9.02
C ASP A 130 -20.76 -28.65 9.02
N ASP A 131 -21.67 -29.46 8.47
CA ASP A 131 -23.10 -29.21 8.20
C ASP A 131 -23.95 -29.01 9.48
N SER A 132 -23.34 -28.66 10.62
CA SER A 132 -23.98 -28.63 11.94
C SER A 132 -24.05 -27.26 12.61
N LEU A 133 -23.53 -26.18 12.02
CA LEU A 133 -23.57 -24.85 12.65
C LEU A 133 -23.85 -23.73 11.62
N GLU A 134 -25.11 -23.27 11.57
CA GLU A 134 -25.48 -21.98 10.98
C GLU A 134 -24.86 -20.86 11.84
N LEU A 135 -23.58 -20.56 11.59
CA LEU A 135 -22.89 -19.43 12.21
C LEU A 135 -22.69 -18.36 11.15
N ASP A 136 -23.39 -17.24 11.32
CA ASP A 136 -23.21 -16.01 10.53
C ASP A 136 -21.82 -15.44 10.82
N LEU A 137 -20.82 -15.95 10.08
CA LEU A 137 -19.42 -15.57 10.21
C LEU A 137 -19.16 -14.30 9.41
N SER A 138 -18.96 -13.18 10.10
CA SER A 138 -18.38 -11.97 9.49
C SER A 138 -16.89 -11.92 9.79
N ILE A 139 -16.05 -11.98 8.75
CA ILE A 139 -14.59 -11.92 8.89
C ILE A 139 -14.16 -10.45 8.77
N ILE A 140 -13.61 -9.89 9.84
CA ILE A 140 -13.05 -8.53 9.84
C ILE A 140 -11.53 -8.65 9.97
N GLN A 141 -10.80 -8.35 8.89
CA GLN A 141 -9.33 -8.41 8.89
C GLN A 141 -8.74 -7.04 9.25
N LYS A 142 -7.89 -6.99 10.28
CA LYS A 142 -7.16 -5.77 10.67
C LYS A 142 -5.67 -6.08 10.85
N LYS A 143 -4.84 -5.51 9.97
CA LYS A 143 -3.36 -5.49 9.96
C LYS A 143 -2.63 -6.84 9.96
N ASN A 144 -2.98 -7.80 10.82
CA ASN A 144 -2.46 -9.18 10.83
C ASN A 144 -3.29 -10.13 11.73
N GLU A 145 -4.40 -9.65 12.30
CA GLU A 145 -5.31 -10.44 13.14
C GLU A 145 -6.58 -10.77 12.35
N VAL A 146 -6.99 -12.04 12.41
CA VAL A 146 -8.27 -12.50 11.89
C VAL A 146 -9.24 -12.52 13.07
N ILE A 147 -10.22 -11.64 13.01
CA ILE A 147 -11.30 -11.59 13.99
C ILE A 147 -12.49 -12.34 13.38
N LEU A 148 -12.85 -13.46 14.01
CA LEU A 148 -14.04 -14.24 13.66
C LEU A 148 -15.14 -13.84 14.62
N GLN A 149 -16.17 -13.17 14.11
CA GLN A 149 -17.37 -12.89 14.89
C GLN A 149 -18.39 -13.98 14.63
N VAL A 150 -18.74 -14.71 15.68
CA VAL A 150 -19.62 -15.86 15.68
C VAL A 150 -20.94 -15.45 16.35
N GLY A 151 -22.01 -15.31 15.56
CA GLY A 151 -23.34 -15.03 16.11
C GLY A 151 -23.98 -16.30 16.69
N CYS A 152 -24.35 -16.29 17.97
CA CYS A 152 -25.10 -17.38 18.61
C CYS A 152 -26.45 -16.85 19.13
N GLU A 153 -27.47 -17.70 19.30
CA GLU A 153 -28.87 -17.34 19.69
C GLU A 153 -29.04 -16.60 21.04
N GLY A 154 -27.95 -16.17 21.69
CA GLY A 154 -27.96 -15.38 22.93
C GLY A 154 -26.90 -14.27 23.00
N GLY A 155 -26.15 -13.98 21.92
CA GLY A 155 -25.08 -12.97 21.89
C GLY A 155 -24.05 -13.24 20.79
N SER A 156 -23.15 -12.28 20.53
CA SER A 156 -22.02 -12.49 19.60
C SER A 156 -20.74 -12.82 20.38
N LEU A 157 -20.08 -13.92 19.98
CA LEU A 157 -18.77 -14.32 20.49
C LEU A 157 -17.71 -13.87 19.47
N THR A 158 -16.70 -13.14 19.93
CA THR A 158 -15.59 -12.72 19.07
C THR A 158 -14.37 -13.59 19.35
N ILE A 159 -13.95 -14.36 18.36
CA ILE A 159 -12.77 -15.21 18.43
C ILE A 159 -11.61 -14.50 17.73
N PHE A 160 -10.51 -14.33 18.46
CA PHE A 160 -9.26 -13.81 17.93
C PHE A 160 -8.38 -14.96 17.50
N GLY A 161 -7.89 -14.90 16.26
CA GLY A 161 -6.85 -15.80 15.79
C GLY A 161 -5.85 -15.10 14.87
N GLU A 162 -4.71 -15.73 14.72
CA GLU A 162 -3.65 -15.32 13.80
C GLU A 162 -3.48 -16.36 12.70
N LEU A 163 -3.12 -15.92 11.50
CA LEU A 163 -2.66 -16.82 10.45
C LEU A 163 -1.15 -16.96 10.58
N ASN A 164 -0.67 -18.20 10.65
CA ASN A 164 0.76 -18.47 10.59
C ASN A 164 1.31 -18.26 9.16
N SER A 165 2.63 -18.28 8.99
CA SER A 165 3.29 -18.12 7.69
C SER A 165 2.96 -19.20 6.65
N GLU A 166 2.27 -20.26 7.06
CA GLU A 166 1.81 -21.36 6.20
C GLU A 166 0.29 -21.26 5.89
N GLY A 167 -0.38 -20.21 6.35
CA GLY A 167 -1.82 -20.01 6.14
C GLY A 167 -2.72 -20.82 7.07
N ASN A 168 -2.17 -21.48 8.09
CA ASN A 168 -2.95 -22.19 9.10
C ASN A 168 -3.40 -21.22 10.19
N TRP A 169 -4.69 -21.28 10.52
CA TRP A 169 -5.28 -20.48 11.59
C TRP A 169 -4.87 -21.01 12.97
N ARG A 170 -4.53 -20.09 13.86
CA ARG A 170 -4.21 -20.36 15.26
C ARG A 170 -5.12 -19.53 16.16
N PHE A 171 -5.86 -20.23 17.02
CA PHE A 171 -6.64 -19.62 18.08
C PHE A 171 -5.73 -18.90 19.08
N LEU A 172 -6.08 -17.65 19.41
CA LEU A 172 -5.40 -16.87 20.45
C LEU A 172 -6.27 -16.76 21.71
N SER A 173 -7.51 -16.29 21.56
CA SER A 173 -8.45 -16.15 22.68
C SER A 173 -9.88 -15.89 22.21
N GLU A 174 -10.87 -16.26 23.03
CA GLU A 174 -12.28 -15.88 22.87
C GLU A 174 -12.65 -14.73 23.81
N ARG A 175 -13.52 -13.81 23.36
CA ARG A 175 -14.09 -12.75 24.21
C ARG A 175 -15.53 -12.43 23.82
N ASP A 176 -16.33 -12.17 24.84
CA ASP A 176 -17.70 -11.67 24.67
C ASP A 176 -17.71 -10.16 24.39
N GLU A 177 -18.70 -9.72 23.62
CA GLU A 177 -18.88 -8.34 23.17
C GLU A 177 -18.88 -7.30 24.32
N THR A 178 -19.37 -7.69 25.50
CA THR A 178 -19.39 -6.85 26.71
C THR A 178 -17.99 -6.48 27.20
N THR A 179 -17.03 -7.40 27.05
CA THR A 179 -15.64 -7.21 27.49
C THR A 179 -14.84 -6.34 26.51
N ILE A 180 -15.27 -6.27 25.25
CA ILE A 180 -14.62 -5.47 24.21
C ILE A 180 -14.91 -3.99 24.39
N CYS A 181 -16.14 -3.62 24.76
CA CYS A 181 -16.54 -2.24 25.01
C CYS A 181 -15.72 -1.57 26.14
N GLU A 182 -15.36 -2.31 27.19
CA GLU A 182 -14.55 -1.80 28.32
C GLU A 182 -13.07 -1.56 27.97
N MET A 183 -12.53 -2.26 26.95
CA MET A 183 -11.13 -2.06 26.52
C MET A 183 -10.96 -1.01 25.42
N LEU A 184 -12.03 -0.63 24.74
CA LEU A 184 -12.04 0.39 23.69
C LEU A 184 -12.52 1.77 24.19
N SER A 185 -12.81 1.91 25.48
CA SER A 185 -13.10 3.18 26.16
C SER A 185 -11.87 3.75 26.87
#